data_AF-A0A428YVJ7-F1
#
_entry.id   AF-A0A428YVJ7-F1
#
_cell.length_a   1.000
_cell.length_b   1.000
_cell.length_c   1.000
_cell.angle_alpha   90.00
_cell.angle_beta   90.00
_cell.angle_gamma   90.00
#
_symmetry.space_group_name_H-M   'P 1'
#
loop_
_entity.id
_entity.type
_entity.pdbx_description
1 polymer ?
#
loop_
_entity_poly.entity_id
_entity_poly.type
_entity_poly.pdbx_seq_one_letter_code
_entity_poly.pdbx_strand_id
1 'polypeptide(L)'
;MSIEAINWALNHAPIPTNRKNASSLAIVLIGLANHADSEGRNAFPAVKTLALYTRLKERAVQYAIRDLENLGLITPSDPKIIAAHVRRKDRRPNGWDLAIHTTHTSIHNPDDEVQTLHPAAPDEVHTRPNGVQTTTSRGAQNAAEPSLNHPGTQRARERVHPPTRTARPPGTPPPPV
;
A
#
# COMPACT_ATOMS: atom_id res chain seq x y z
N MET A 1 -11.24 -14.75 10.08
CA MET A 1 -10.91 -14.39 8.70
C MET A 1 -12.12 -14.72 7.86
N SER A 2 -12.70 -13.73 7.19
CA SER A 2 -13.88 -13.91 6.32
C SER A 2 -13.50 -13.68 4.86
N ILE A 3 -13.90 -14.61 3.99
CA ILE A 3 -13.74 -14.46 2.54
C ILE A 3 -14.60 -13.32 2.01
N GLU A 4 -15.79 -13.13 2.56
CA GLU A 4 -16.75 -12.10 2.14
C GLU A 4 -16.20 -10.70 2.36
N ALA A 5 -15.58 -10.45 3.51
CA ALA A 5 -14.94 -9.17 3.82
C ALA A 5 -13.79 -8.86 2.85
N ILE A 6 -12.96 -9.85 2.52
CA ILE A 6 -11.86 -9.68 1.55
C ILE A 6 -12.40 -9.43 0.16
N ASN A 7 -13.43 -10.17 -0.26
CA ASN A 7 -14.09 -9.99 -1.56
C ASN A 7 -14.70 -8.58 -1.68
N TRP A 8 -15.32 -8.08 -0.63
CA TRP A 8 -15.80 -6.70 -0.60
C TRP A 8 -14.65 -5.70 -0.76
N ALA A 9 -13.57 -5.85 0.02
CA ALA A 9 -12.42 -4.94 -0.03
C ALA A 9 -11.74 -4.90 -1.42
N LEU A 10 -11.72 -6.02 -2.14
CA LEU A 10 -11.12 -6.11 -3.47
C LEU A 10 -12.02 -5.60 -4.59
N ASN A 11 -13.31 -5.92 -4.54
CA ASN A 11 -14.19 -5.77 -5.71
C ASN A 11 -15.25 -4.68 -5.55
N HIS A 12 -15.51 -4.21 -4.33
CA HIS A 12 -16.67 -3.36 -4.04
C HIS A 12 -16.32 -2.09 -3.25
N ALA A 13 -15.19 -2.07 -2.53
CA ALA A 13 -14.82 -0.91 -1.72
C ALA A 13 -14.55 0.33 -2.60
N PRO A 14 -15.25 1.47 -2.37
CA PRO A 14 -15.12 2.67 -3.19
C PRO A 14 -13.85 3.47 -2.81
N ILE A 15 -12.68 2.95 -3.13
CA ILE A 15 -11.40 3.62 -2.91
C ILE A 15 -11.13 4.60 -4.07
N PRO A 16 -10.93 5.90 -3.83
CA PRO A 16 -10.62 6.86 -4.88
C PRO A 16 -9.30 6.54 -5.59
N THR A 17 -9.33 6.41 -6.93
CA THR A 17 -8.17 6.05 -7.75
C THR A 17 -7.23 7.23 -8.02
N ASN A 18 -7.73 8.47 -7.95
CA ASN A 18 -6.95 9.70 -8.18
C ASN A 18 -6.02 10.09 -7.01
N ARG A 19 -6.01 9.32 -5.91
CA ARG A 19 -5.16 9.58 -4.75
C ARG A 19 -3.80 8.91 -4.90
N LYS A 20 -2.73 9.65 -4.58
CA LYS A 20 -1.35 9.14 -4.55
C LYS A 20 -1.18 7.90 -3.65
N ASN A 21 -1.98 7.75 -2.60
CA ASN A 21 -1.91 6.63 -1.66
C ASN A 21 -3.00 5.56 -1.87
N ALA A 22 -3.73 5.57 -3.00
CA ALA A 22 -4.80 4.60 -3.29
C ALA A 22 -4.38 3.14 -3.08
N SER A 23 -3.21 2.73 -3.58
CA SER A 23 -2.70 1.37 -3.39
C SER A 23 -2.41 1.03 -1.92
N SER A 24 -1.96 2.01 -1.13
CA SER A 24 -1.73 1.84 0.31
C SER A 24 -3.06 1.67 1.06
N LEU A 25 -4.10 2.43 0.67
CA LEU A 25 -5.44 2.29 1.24
C LEU A 25 -6.03 0.91 0.94
N ALA A 26 -5.93 0.46 -0.32
CA ALA A 26 -6.43 -0.84 -0.75
C ALA A 26 -5.78 -2.00 0.02
N ILE A 27 -4.45 -2.03 0.09
CA ILE A 27 -3.76 -3.14 0.75
C ILE A 27 -3.98 -3.14 2.28
N VAL A 28 -4.11 -1.97 2.91
CA VAL A 28 -4.44 -1.86 4.33
C VAL A 28 -5.88 -2.29 4.59
N LEU A 29 -6.83 -1.92 3.73
CA LEU A 29 -8.22 -2.34 3.83
C LEU A 29 -8.36 -3.86 3.70
N ILE A 30 -7.65 -4.48 2.74
CA ILE A 30 -7.58 -5.94 2.60
C ILE A 30 -6.99 -6.58 3.86
N GLY A 31 -5.93 -5.98 4.42
CA GLY A 31 -5.34 -6.41 5.68
C GLY A 31 -6.32 -6.38 6.86
N LEU A 32 -7.18 -5.36 6.94
CA LEU A 32 -8.25 -5.27 7.94
C LEU A 32 -9.34 -6.32 7.68
N ALA A 33 -9.80 -6.45 6.44
CA ALA A 33 -10.81 -7.41 6.02
C ALA A 33 -10.43 -8.86 6.35
N ASN A 34 -9.14 -9.19 6.23
CA ASN A 34 -8.62 -10.50 6.62
C ASN A 34 -8.87 -10.84 8.11
N HIS A 35 -9.01 -9.83 8.97
CA HIS A 35 -9.31 -9.99 10.39
C HIS A 35 -10.79 -9.79 10.75
N ALA A 36 -11.64 -9.41 9.79
CA ALA A 36 -13.06 -9.18 10.01
C ALA A 36 -13.90 -10.48 9.94
N ASP A 37 -15.13 -10.40 10.44
CA ASP A 37 -16.18 -11.41 10.23
C ASP A 37 -16.89 -11.23 8.86
N SER A 38 -17.92 -12.03 8.57
CA SER A 38 -18.74 -11.93 7.35
C SER A 38 -19.34 -10.56 7.12
N GLU A 39 -19.76 -9.91 8.20
CA GLU A 39 -20.40 -8.59 8.20
C GLU A 39 -19.37 -7.44 8.23
N GLY A 40 -18.08 -7.76 8.14
CA GLY A 40 -17.01 -6.78 8.16
C GLY A 40 -16.70 -6.22 9.55
N ARG A 41 -17.22 -6.80 10.62
CA ARG A 41 -17.01 -6.32 11.99
C ARG A 41 -15.83 -7.00 12.66
N ASN A 42 -15.47 -6.49 13.83
CA ASN A 42 -14.55 -7.14 14.76
C ASN A 42 -13.11 -7.31 14.23
N ALA A 43 -12.63 -6.39 13.38
CA ALA A 43 -11.25 -6.41 12.91
C ALA A 43 -10.30 -5.77 13.93
N PHE A 44 -9.52 -6.58 14.66
CA PHE A 44 -8.58 -6.12 15.70
C PHE A 44 -7.08 -6.36 15.42
N PRO A 45 -6.55 -6.21 14.18
CA PRO A 45 -5.13 -6.41 13.96
C PRO A 45 -4.31 -5.29 14.60
N ALA A 46 -3.15 -5.63 15.16
CA ALA A 46 -2.17 -4.62 15.56
C ALA A 46 -1.60 -3.91 14.31
N VAL A 47 -1.22 -2.64 14.44
CA VAL A 47 -0.55 -1.88 13.36
C VAL A 47 0.69 -2.62 12.84
N LYS A 48 1.45 -3.26 13.74
CA LYS A 48 2.60 -4.09 13.38
C LYS A 48 2.22 -5.28 12.50
N THR A 49 1.09 -5.93 12.77
CA THR A 49 0.57 -7.03 11.94
C THR A 49 0.19 -6.53 10.55
N LEU A 50 -0.50 -5.39 10.46
CA LEU A 50 -0.83 -4.77 9.18
C LEU A 50 0.43 -4.33 8.41
N ALA A 51 1.44 -3.80 9.09
CA ALA A 51 2.73 -3.47 8.48
C ALA A 51 3.42 -4.71 7.89
N LEU A 52 3.31 -5.87 8.56
CA LEU A 52 3.80 -7.13 8.03
C LEU A 52 3.04 -7.52 6.76
N TYR A 53 1.71 -7.48 6.73
CA TYR A 53 0.93 -7.87 5.55
C TYR A 53 1.15 -6.95 4.36
N THR A 54 1.15 -5.64 4.61
CA THR A 54 1.18 -4.62 3.56
C THR A 54 2.60 -4.25 3.11
N ARG A 55 3.63 -4.68 3.85
CA ARG A 55 5.04 -4.26 3.69
C ARG A 55 5.25 -2.74 3.79
N LEU A 56 4.28 -2.03 4.38
CA LEU A 56 4.39 -0.61 4.68
C LEU A 56 5.07 -0.40 6.03
N LYS A 57 5.64 0.79 6.22
CA LYS A 57 6.07 1.24 7.55
C LYS A 57 4.84 1.46 8.43
N GLU A 58 4.95 1.23 9.74
CA GLU A 58 3.83 1.41 10.68
C GLU A 58 3.18 2.80 10.59
N ARG A 59 3.98 3.85 10.38
CA ARG A 59 3.47 5.21 10.18
C ARG A 59 2.62 5.36 8.92
N ALA A 60 2.98 4.69 7.84
CA ALA A 60 2.19 4.69 6.60
C ALA A 60 0.88 3.91 6.77
N VAL A 61 0.90 2.82 7.53
CA VAL A 61 -0.32 2.08 7.92
C VAL A 61 -1.25 2.97 8.75
N GLN A 62 -0.73 3.69 9.75
CA GLN A 62 -1.54 4.61 10.57
C GLN A 62 -2.16 5.73 9.73
N TYR A 63 -1.41 6.30 8.78
CA TYR A 63 -1.96 7.28 7.85
C TYR A 63 -3.05 6.70 6.95
N ALA A 64 -2.83 5.51 6.42
CA ALA A 64 -3.83 4.82 5.60
C ALA A 64 -5.11 4.50 6.39
N ILE A 65 -5.00 4.04 7.64
CA ILE A 65 -6.15 3.81 8.53
C ILE A 65 -6.94 5.11 8.71
N ARG A 66 -6.26 6.22 9.05
CA ARG A 66 -6.91 7.52 9.22
C ARG A 66 -7.61 7.98 7.93
N ASP A 67 -6.99 7.76 6.79
CA ASP A 67 -7.57 8.13 5.50
C ASP A 67 -8.76 7.23 5.13
N LEU A 68 -8.72 5.93 5.48
CA LEU A 68 -9.86 5.02 5.31
C LEU A 68 -11.04 5.41 6.22
N GLU A 69 -10.78 5.84 7.46
CA GLU A 69 -11.80 6.42 8.35
C GLU A 69 -12.41 7.69 7.76
N ASN A 70 -11.58 8.61 7.27
CA ASN A 70 -12.04 9.84 6.63
C ASN A 70 -12.87 9.58 5.37
N LEU A 71 -12.61 8.47 4.67
CA LEU A 71 -13.40 8.02 3.53
C LEU A 71 -14.68 7.28 3.92
N GLY A 72 -14.90 7.02 5.22
CA GLY A 72 -16.06 6.26 5.69
C GLY A 72 -16.00 4.77 5.36
N LEU A 73 -14.84 4.25 4.94
CA LEU A 73 -14.67 2.84 4.58
C LEU A 73 -14.50 1.93 5.81
N ILE A 74 -14.03 2.51 6.91
CA ILE A 74 -13.92 1.85 8.21
C ILE A 74 -14.40 2.78 9.32
N THR A 75 -14.86 2.21 10.43
CA THR A 75 -15.26 2.93 11.64
C THR A 75 -14.63 2.24 12.86
N PRO A 76 -14.21 2.99 13.91
CA PRO A 76 -13.78 2.37 15.16
C PRO A 76 -14.89 1.50 15.77
N SER A 77 -14.59 0.22 16.06
CA SER A 77 -15.55 -0.68 16.72
C SER A 77 -15.83 -0.25 18.16
N ASP A 78 -17.01 -0.59 18.68
CA ASP A 78 -17.39 -0.30 20.08
C ASP A 78 -16.38 -0.93 21.07
N PRO A 79 -15.74 -0.12 21.95
CA PRO A 79 -14.85 -0.60 23.00
C PRO A 79 -15.43 -1.68 23.91
N LYS A 80 -16.76 -1.77 24.06
CA LYS A 80 -17.44 -2.81 24.83
C LYS A 80 -17.37 -4.19 24.15
N ILE A 81 -17.42 -4.24 22.83
CA ILE A 81 -17.26 -5.47 22.06
C ILE A 81 -15.80 -5.95 22.17
N ILE A 82 -14.85 -5.01 22.07
CA ILE A 82 -13.41 -5.27 22.27
C ILE A 82 -13.16 -5.77 23.70
N ALA A 83 -13.86 -5.20 24.69
CA ALA A 83 -13.78 -5.60 26.09
C ALA A 83 -14.22 -7.04 26.35
N ALA A 84 -15.23 -7.52 25.61
CA ALA A 84 -15.73 -8.88 25.72
C ALA A 84 -14.73 -9.88 25.11
N HIS A 85 -14.08 -9.53 24.00
CA HIS A 85 -13.09 -10.40 23.34
C HIS A 85 -11.70 -10.36 24.02
N VAL A 86 -11.31 -9.23 24.61
CA VAL A 86 -10.00 -9.04 25.24
C VAL A 86 -10.18 -8.69 26.72
N ARG A 87 -10.09 -9.74 27.55
CA ARG A 87 -10.22 -9.66 29.02
C ARG A 87 -9.17 -8.76 29.68
N ARG A 88 -7.99 -8.60 29.06
CA ARG A 88 -6.91 -7.74 29.55
C ARG A 88 -7.09 -6.30 29.08
N LYS A 89 -7.48 -5.40 29.98
CA LYS A 89 -7.77 -3.98 29.70
C LYS A 89 -6.56 -3.22 29.13
N ASP A 90 -5.35 -3.59 29.53
CA ASP A 90 -4.07 -3.03 29.10
C ASP A 90 -3.65 -3.38 27.67
N ARG A 91 -4.31 -4.37 27.04
CA ARG A 91 -3.94 -4.89 25.72
C ARG A 91 -5.03 -4.80 24.67
N ARG A 92 -6.08 -4.02 24.92
CA ARG A 92 -7.20 -3.88 23.99
C ARG A 92 -6.70 -3.20 22.71
N PRO A 93 -6.65 -3.91 21.56
CA PRO A 93 -6.31 -3.28 20.29
C PRO A 93 -7.43 -2.33 19.89
N ASN A 94 -7.11 -1.32 19.09
CA ASN A 94 -8.15 -0.54 18.41
C ASN A 94 -8.84 -1.46 17.38
N GLY A 95 -10.15 -1.56 17.48
CA GLY A 95 -10.98 -2.33 16.56
C GLY A 95 -11.57 -1.51 15.46
N TRP A 96 -11.84 -2.18 14.35
CA TRP A 96 -12.40 -1.58 13.15
C TRP A 96 -13.55 -2.43 12.62
N ASP A 97 -14.60 -1.74 12.19
CA ASP A 97 -15.73 -2.30 11.44
C ASP A 97 -15.69 -1.72 10.02
N LEU A 98 -15.84 -2.57 9.01
CA LEU A 98 -15.79 -2.24 7.60
C LEU A 98 -17.19 -1.84 7.11
N ALA A 99 -17.23 -0.88 6.18
CA ALA A 99 -18.47 -0.34 5.62
C ALA A 99 -19.10 -1.26 4.54
N ILE A 100 -19.18 -2.58 4.79
CA ILE A 100 -19.67 -3.56 3.81
C ILE A 100 -21.12 -3.28 3.40
N HIS A 101 -21.98 -2.92 4.36
CA HIS A 101 -23.41 -2.71 4.15
C HIS A 101 -23.80 -1.23 4.04
N THR A 102 -22.84 -0.31 4.15
CA THR A 102 -23.13 1.11 3.97
C THR A 102 -23.22 1.37 2.47
N THR A 103 -24.46 1.54 1.99
CA THR A 103 -24.72 2.10 0.67
C THR A 103 -24.26 3.56 0.66
N HIS A 104 -22.96 3.78 0.45
CA HIS A 104 -22.45 5.13 0.30
C HIS A 104 -23.12 5.72 -0.94
N THR A 105 -23.86 6.82 -0.74
CA THR A 105 -24.34 7.68 -1.83
C THR A 105 -23.11 8.01 -2.67
N SER A 106 -23.12 7.57 -3.93
CA SER A 106 -22.01 7.69 -4.86
C SER A 106 -21.41 9.10 -4.79
N ILE A 107 -20.18 9.21 -4.30
CA ILE A 107 -19.40 10.42 -4.51
C ILE A 107 -19.11 10.42 -6.01
N HIS A 108 -19.85 11.26 -6.73
CA HIS A 108 -19.76 11.47 -8.16
C HIS A 108 -18.29 11.65 -8.57
N ASN A 109 -17.71 10.62 -9.19
CA ASN A 109 -16.45 10.71 -9.89
C ASN A 109 -16.79 11.30 -11.26
N PRO A 110 -16.42 12.55 -11.59
CA PRO A 110 -16.82 13.18 -12.85
C PRO A 110 -16.14 12.59 -14.10
N ASP A 111 -15.39 11.49 -14.00
CA ASP A 111 -14.61 10.93 -15.12
C ASP A 111 -15.01 9.50 -15.53
N ASP A 112 -16.17 8.98 -15.09
CA ASP A 112 -16.73 7.76 -15.68
C ASP A 112 -17.53 8.11 -16.95
N GLU A 113 -16.83 8.59 -17.98
CA GLU A 113 -17.30 8.46 -19.36
C GLU A 113 -17.29 6.97 -19.72
N VAL A 114 -18.40 6.30 -19.45
CA VAL A 114 -18.75 5.03 -20.09
C VAL A 114 -18.77 5.24 -21.60
N GLN A 115 -17.69 4.85 -22.26
CA GLN A 115 -17.63 4.83 -23.72
C GLN A 115 -18.58 3.73 -24.22
N THR A 116 -19.82 4.12 -24.51
CA THR A 116 -20.81 3.28 -25.17
C THR A 116 -20.22 2.75 -26.47
N LEU A 117 -19.94 1.45 -26.50
CA LEU A 117 -19.57 0.72 -27.70
C LEU A 117 -20.69 0.92 -28.74
N HIS A 118 -20.39 1.66 -29.81
CA HIS A 118 -21.23 1.74 -30.99
C HIS A 118 -21.43 0.32 -31.57
N PRO A 119 -22.66 -0.14 -31.83
CA PRO A 119 -22.85 -1.34 -32.63
C PRO A 119 -22.52 -0.99 -34.10
N ALA A 120 -21.56 -1.72 -34.67
CA ALA A 120 -21.24 -1.64 -36.09
C ALA A 120 -22.43 -2.16 -36.91
N ALA A 121 -22.95 -1.32 -37.80
CA ALA A 121 -23.89 -1.74 -38.83
C ALA A 121 -23.17 -2.63 -39.86
N PRO A 122 -23.82 -3.67 -40.41
CA PRO A 122 -23.25 -4.47 -41.48
C PRO A 122 -23.57 -3.82 -42.82
N ASP A 123 -22.58 -3.54 -43.66
CA ASP A 123 -22.82 -3.56 -45.10
C ASP A 123 -21.55 -3.75 -45.95
N GLU A 124 -21.71 -4.70 -46.86
CA GLU A 124 -21.23 -4.75 -48.24
C GLU A 124 -19.74 -4.95 -48.60
N VAL A 125 -19.54 -6.19 -49.05
CA VAL A 125 -18.54 -6.75 -49.97
C VAL A 125 -18.23 -5.84 -51.16
N HIS A 126 -16.94 -5.58 -51.43
CA HIS A 126 -16.42 -5.30 -52.77
C HIS A 126 -15.12 -6.08 -53.03
N THR A 127 -15.04 -6.72 -54.20
CA THR A 127 -14.05 -7.72 -54.60
C THR A 127 -12.99 -7.13 -55.55
N ARG A 128 -11.71 -7.13 -55.11
CA ARG A 128 -10.41 -7.42 -55.82
C ARG A 128 -10.02 -6.57 -57.07
N PRO A 129 -8.74 -6.55 -57.58
CA PRO A 129 -7.62 -7.49 -57.36
C PRO A 129 -6.18 -6.92 -57.18
N ASN A 130 -5.28 -7.83 -56.76
CA ASN A 130 -3.80 -7.90 -56.88
C ASN A 130 -2.96 -6.65 -57.23
N GLY A 131 -2.07 -6.29 -56.29
CA GLY A 131 -0.80 -5.61 -56.54
C GLY A 131 0.26 -6.08 -55.56
N VAL A 132 1.20 -6.92 -56.01
CA VAL A 132 2.36 -7.36 -55.24
C VAL A 132 3.36 -6.21 -55.14
N GLN A 133 3.68 -5.76 -53.93
CA GLN A 133 4.96 -5.10 -53.67
C GLN A 133 5.65 -5.72 -52.45
N THR A 134 6.79 -6.30 -52.76
CA THR A 134 7.85 -6.79 -51.89
C THR A 134 8.51 -5.63 -51.15
N THR A 135 8.54 -5.65 -49.82
CA THR A 135 9.73 -5.32 -49.02
C THR A 135 9.47 -5.66 -47.55
N THR A 136 10.13 -6.70 -47.06
CA THR A 136 10.40 -6.88 -45.63
C THR A 136 11.52 -5.90 -45.26
N SER A 137 11.32 -5.08 -44.23
CA SER A 137 12.42 -4.70 -43.35
C SER A 137 12.04 -4.99 -41.91
N ARG A 138 12.77 -5.94 -41.34
CA ARG A 138 12.76 -6.40 -39.97
C ARG A 138 13.66 -5.46 -39.15
N GLY A 139 13.15 -4.92 -38.05
CA GLY A 139 13.94 -4.30 -36.99
C GLY A 139 13.82 -2.77 -36.94
N ALA A 140 13.05 -2.27 -35.98
CA ALA A 140 13.23 -0.90 -35.51
C ALA A 140 14.45 -0.87 -34.57
N GLN A 141 15.31 0.10 -34.81
CA GLN A 141 16.61 0.27 -34.19
C GLN A 141 16.48 0.66 -32.70
N ASN A 142 17.35 0.06 -31.89
CA ASN A 142 17.72 0.35 -30.51
C ASN A 142 17.08 1.61 -29.90
N ALA A 143 16.21 1.41 -28.89
CA ALA A 143 15.87 2.45 -27.94
C ALA A 143 17.14 2.93 -27.21
N ALA A 144 17.28 4.25 -27.06
CA ALA A 144 18.33 4.82 -26.22
C ALA A 144 18.16 4.36 -24.77
N GLU A 145 19.26 3.94 -24.16
CA GLU A 145 19.31 3.47 -22.77
C GLU A 145 18.79 4.56 -21.81
N PRO A 146 17.81 4.25 -20.93
CA PRO A 146 17.59 5.09 -19.77
C PRO A 146 18.78 4.90 -18.82
N SER A 147 19.49 5.99 -18.51
CA SER A 147 20.62 5.93 -17.60
C SER A 147 20.19 5.37 -16.24
N LEU A 148 20.81 4.26 -15.86
CA LEU A 148 20.74 3.64 -14.54
C LEU A 148 21.29 4.62 -13.48
N ASN A 149 20.44 5.48 -12.90
CA ASN A 149 20.75 6.13 -11.63
C ASN A 149 20.29 5.22 -10.49
N HIS A 150 21.15 4.27 -10.14
CA HIS A 150 21.03 3.47 -8.92
C HIS A 150 21.99 4.02 -7.87
N PRO A 151 21.54 4.49 -6.70
CA PRO A 151 22.37 4.43 -5.52
C PRO A 151 22.31 2.99 -4.99
N GLY A 152 23.33 2.20 -5.33
CA GLY A 152 23.51 0.85 -4.81
C GLY A 152 23.76 0.86 -3.31
N THR A 153 22.88 0.23 -2.55
CA THR A 153 23.21 -0.26 -1.20
C THR A 153 23.88 -1.62 -1.31
N GLN A 154 25.13 -1.74 -0.84
CA GLN A 154 25.57 -2.94 -0.15
C GLN A 154 26.67 -2.61 0.88
N ARG A 155 26.45 -3.14 2.09
CA ARG A 155 27.26 -3.00 3.30
C ARG A 155 28.39 -4.03 3.31
N ALA A 156 29.54 -3.69 3.88
CA ALA A 156 30.31 -4.60 4.74
C ALA A 156 31.41 -3.87 5.52
N ARG A 157 31.19 -3.75 6.84
CA ARG A 157 32.14 -3.85 7.96
C ARG A 157 33.63 -3.54 7.68
N GLU A 158 34.13 -2.49 8.34
CA GLU A 158 35.42 -2.59 9.02
C GLU A 158 35.41 -1.73 10.30
N ARG A 159 35.68 -2.38 11.43
CA ARG A 159 35.96 -1.72 12.70
C ARG A 159 37.30 -1.02 12.56
N VAL A 160 37.35 0.30 12.74
CA VAL A 160 38.60 1.00 13.05
C VAL A 160 38.36 1.91 14.26
N HIS A 161 39.26 1.76 15.22
CA HIS A 161 39.25 2.33 16.56
C HIS A 161 39.32 3.87 16.57
N PRO A 162 38.84 4.55 17.64
CA PRO A 162 39.09 5.97 17.82
C PRO A 162 40.60 6.22 18.04
N PRO A 163 41.15 7.37 17.61
CA PRO A 163 42.56 7.67 17.80
C PRO A 163 42.88 7.78 19.30
N THR A 164 43.82 6.96 19.75
CA THR A 164 44.47 7.08 21.05
C THR A 164 45.13 8.45 21.14
N ARG A 165 44.55 9.34 21.95
CA ARG A 165 45.22 10.56 22.42
C ARG A 165 46.42 10.11 23.26
N THR A 166 47.62 10.23 22.71
CA THR A 166 48.87 10.04 23.45
C THR A 166 48.88 11.00 24.63
N ALA A 167 48.75 10.44 25.83
CA ALA A 167 48.93 11.19 27.06
C ALA A 167 50.42 11.57 27.19
N ARG A 168 50.65 12.86 27.41
CA ARG A 168 51.91 13.46 27.84
C ARG A 168 52.44 12.74 29.11
N PRO A 169 53.76 12.48 29.25
CA PRO A 169 54.29 11.84 30.45
C PRO A 169 54.07 12.72 31.70
N PRO A 170 53.80 12.14 32.87
CA PRO A 170 53.62 12.89 34.11
C PRO A 170 54.94 13.56 34.51
N GLY A 171 54.85 14.86 34.82
CA GLY A 171 55.95 15.63 35.37
C GLY A 171 56.35 15.15 36.75
N THR A 172 57.64 15.25 37.02
CA THR A 172 58.31 14.96 38.29
C THR A 172 57.66 15.70 39.47
N PRO A 173 57.39 15.05 40.62
CA PRO A 173 56.92 15.76 41.81
C PRO A 173 58.04 16.60 42.44
N PRO A 174 57.73 17.76 43.05
CA PRO A 174 58.73 18.60 43.73
C PRO A 174 59.19 17.97 45.07
N PRO A 175 60.39 18.32 45.55
CA PRO A 175 60.92 17.79 46.80
C PRO A 175 60.16 18.33 48.03
N PRO A 176 60.05 17.53 49.12
CA PRO A 176 59.39 17.98 50.34
C PRO A 176 60.26 18.98 51.12
N VAL A 177 59.57 19.86 51.86
CA VAL A 177 60.12 20.81 52.85
C VAL A 177 60.52 20.08 54.13
#